data_AF-A0A924RFJ7-F1
#
_entry.id   AF-A0A924RFJ7-F1
#
_cell.length_a   1.000
_cell.length_b   1.000
_cell.length_c   1.000
_cell.angle_alpha   90.00
_cell.angle_beta   90.00
_cell.angle_gamma   90.00
#
_symmetry.space_group_name_H-M   'P 1'
#
loop_
_entity.id
_entity.type
_entity.pdbx_description
1 polymer ?
#
loop_
_entity_poly.entity_id
_entity_poly.type
_entity_poly.pdbx_seq_one_letter_code
_entity_poly.pdbx_strand_id
1 'polypeptide(L)'
;MTDLLPTDIVPANDTEAAILSRRAVRGFLPMPVPRDDIEHLLNVAARAPSGTNMQPWRVIALAGQPLSDFTTAMVAGLQARAETTG
;
A
#
# COMPACT_ATOMS: atom_id res chain seq x y z
N MET A 1 8.98 9.55 -19.32
CA MET A 1 7.84 10.28 -18.72
C MET A 1 8.44 11.12 -17.60
N THR A 2 8.78 12.37 -17.90
CA THR A 2 9.39 13.30 -16.94
C THR A 2 8.35 13.67 -15.89
N ASP A 3 8.70 13.56 -14.62
CA ASP A 3 7.83 13.98 -13.52
C ASP A 3 7.55 15.48 -13.66
N LEU A 4 6.27 15.87 -13.65
CA LEU A 4 5.83 17.26 -13.91
C LEU A 4 5.75 18.10 -12.63
N LEU A 5 6.15 17.53 -11.49
CA LEU A 5 6.12 18.22 -10.20
C LEU A 5 7.44 18.96 -9.94
N PRO A 6 7.39 20.13 -9.27
CA PRO A 6 8.60 20.83 -8.82
C PRO A 6 9.46 19.89 -7.97
N THR A 7 10.74 19.79 -8.30
CA THR A 7 11.69 18.87 -7.61
C THR A 7 12.45 19.56 -6.48
N ASP A 8 12.19 20.85 -6.27
CA ASP A 8 12.87 21.78 -5.38
C ASP A 8 12.00 22.21 -4.17
N ILE A 9 10.91 21.49 -3.90
CA ILE A 9 10.11 21.73 -2.70
C ILE A 9 10.93 21.31 -1.47
N VAL A 10 11.35 22.30 -0.67
CA VAL A 10 11.98 22.08 0.63
C VAL A 10 10.87 21.81 1.66
N PRO A 11 10.86 20.66 2.36
CA PRO A 11 9.83 20.37 3.35
C PRO A 11 9.95 21.34 4.53
N ALA A 12 8.84 21.96 4.93
CA ALA A 12 8.79 22.87 6.08
C ALA A 12 8.72 22.12 7.42
N ASN A 13 8.36 20.83 7.43
CA ASN A 13 8.21 19.99 8.62
C ASN A 13 8.30 18.50 8.27
N ASP A 14 8.28 17.64 9.29
CA ASP A 14 8.40 16.18 9.15
C ASP A 14 7.25 15.55 8.35
N THR A 15 6.04 16.10 8.44
CA THR A 15 4.89 15.63 7.66
C THR A 15 5.12 15.86 6.17
N GLU A 16 5.56 17.05 5.79
CA GLU A 16 5.92 17.37 4.41
C GLU A 16 7.11 16.53 3.93
N ALA A 17 8.12 16.34 4.79
CA ALA A 17 9.28 15.51 4.48
C ALA A 17 8.84 14.06 4.15
N ALA A 18 7.95 13.47 4.96
CA ALA A 18 7.44 12.13 4.74
C ALA A 18 6.62 12.00 3.44
N ILE A 19 5.82 13.03 3.11
CA ILE A 19 5.03 13.07 1.87
C ILE A 19 5.95 13.16 0.65
N LEU A 20 6.92 14.08 0.66
CA LEU A 20 7.84 14.31 -0.46
C LEU A 20 8.84 13.17 -0.65
N SER A 21 9.23 12.47 0.43
CA SER A 21 10.16 11.33 0.33
C SER A 21 9.50 10.03 -0.11
N ARG A 22 8.16 9.96 -0.17
CA ARG A 22 7.42 8.72 -0.45
C ARG A 22 7.66 8.21 -1.87
N ARG A 23 8.07 6.94 -2.01
CA ARG A 23 8.29 6.27 -3.30
C ARG A 23 7.34 5.08 -3.47
N ALA A 24 7.02 4.75 -4.72
CA ALA A 24 6.34 3.51 -5.05
C ALA A 24 7.37 2.35 -5.06
N VAL A 25 7.52 1.68 -3.92
CA VAL A 25 8.47 0.57 -3.72
C VAL A 25 7.86 -0.74 -4.25
N ARG A 26 8.66 -1.52 -5.00
CA ARG A 26 8.24 -2.82 -5.58
C ARG A 26 9.14 -3.99 -5.18
N GLY A 27 10.20 -3.75 -4.44
CA GLY A 27 11.08 -4.78 -3.88
C GLY A 27 11.15 -4.61 -2.36
N PHE A 28 10.86 -5.68 -1.63
CA PHE A 28 10.83 -5.69 -0.17
C PHE A 28 11.87 -6.67 0.36
N LEU A 29 12.43 -6.36 1.53
CA LEU A 29 13.27 -7.30 2.26
C LEU A 29 12.42 -8.48 2.78
N PRO A 30 13.03 -9.65 3.03
CA PRO A 30 12.33 -10.78 3.67
C PRO A 30 12.07 -10.53 5.18
N MET A 31 12.29 -9.32 5.67
CA MET A 31 12.09 -8.93 7.06
C MET A 31 10.64 -8.46 7.27
N PRO A 32 9.84 -9.15 8.09
CA PRO A 32 8.48 -8.72 8.38
C PRO A 32 8.47 -7.45 9.24
N VAL A 33 7.48 -6.59 9.00
CA VAL A 33 7.16 -5.47 9.88
C VAL A 33 6.40 -6.01 11.10
N PRO A 34 6.72 -5.57 12.34
CA PRO A 34 5.94 -5.92 13.52
C PRO A 34 4.44 -5.63 13.34
N ARG A 35 3.60 -6.50 13.87
CA ARG A 35 2.14 -6.36 13.74
C ARG A 35 1.63 -5.05 14.37
N ASP A 36 2.14 -4.71 15.54
CA ASP A 36 1.71 -3.54 16.29
C ASP A 36 1.97 -2.24 15.51
N ASP A 37 3.07 -2.17 14.76
CA ASP A 37 3.38 -1.03 13.89
C ASP A 37 2.34 -0.92 12.75
N ILE A 38 1.97 -2.04 12.13
CA ILE A 38 0.94 -2.07 11.08
C ILE A 38 -0.41 -1.61 11.64
N GLU A 39 -0.82 -2.13 12.80
CA GLU A 39 -2.09 -1.76 13.43
C GLU A 39 -2.10 -0.28 13.83
N HIS A 40 -0.99 0.23 14.37
CA HIS A 40 -0.83 1.64 14.68
C HIS A 40 -1.00 2.52 13.43
N LEU A 41 -0.30 2.20 12.34
CA LEU A 41 -0.40 2.95 11.09
C LEU A 41 -1.82 2.92 10.49
N LEU A 42 -2.51 1.77 10.56
CA LEU A 42 -3.89 1.66 10.10
C LEU A 42 -4.85 2.51 10.95
N ASN A 43 -4.66 2.56 12.26
CA ASN A 43 -5.45 3.41 13.16
C ASN A 43 -5.25 4.90 12.87
N VAL A 44 -4.02 5.33 12.56
CA VAL A 44 -3.74 6.71 12.15
C VAL A 44 -4.37 7.00 10.78
N ALA A 45 -4.19 6.11 9.80
CA ALA A 45 -4.72 6.26 8.44
C ALA A 45 -6.26 6.31 8.40
N ALA A 46 -6.93 5.59 9.31
CA ALA A 46 -8.38 5.61 9.46
C ALA A 46 -8.95 6.98 9.87
N ARG A 47 -8.11 7.98 10.19
CA ARG A 47 -8.53 9.36 10.44
C ARG A 47 -8.66 10.21 9.18
N ALA A 48 -8.36 9.67 8.01
CA ALA A 48 -8.56 10.37 6.74
C ALA A 48 -10.01 10.90 6.62
N PRO A 49 -10.25 12.06 6.00
CA PRO A 49 -11.62 12.55 5.81
C PRO A 49 -12.40 11.60 4.89
N SER A 50 -13.69 11.43 5.17
CA SER A 50 -14.64 10.72 4.31
C SER A 50 -15.92 11.53 4.14
N GLY A 51 -16.63 11.30 3.02
CA GLY A 51 -17.94 11.89 2.79
C GLY A 51 -18.87 11.60 3.97
N THR A 52 -19.53 12.65 4.48
CA THR A 52 -20.39 12.61 5.67
C THR A 52 -19.76 11.94 6.90
N ASN A 53 -18.42 11.84 6.97
CA ASN A 53 -17.68 11.09 7.97
C ASN A 53 -18.14 9.62 8.09
N MET A 54 -18.51 8.97 6.97
CA MET A 54 -19.01 7.60 6.96
C MET A 54 -17.95 6.55 7.35
N GLN A 55 -16.67 6.89 7.23
CA GLN A 55 -15.52 6.05 7.55
C GLN A 55 -15.63 4.63 6.93
N PRO A 56 -15.76 4.53 5.59
CA PRO A 56 -16.17 3.29 4.94
C PRO A 56 -15.07 2.24 4.84
N TRP A 57 -13.86 2.54 5.29
CA TRP A 57 -12.70 1.68 5.12
C TRP A 57 -12.90 0.32 5.81
N ARG A 58 -12.58 -0.72 5.04
CA ARG A 58 -12.43 -2.10 5.49
C ARG A 58 -11.06 -2.55 5.02
N VAL A 59 -10.22 -2.99 5.94
CA VAL A 59 -8.85 -3.40 5.65
C VAL A 59 -8.70 -4.88 6.00
N ILE A 60 -8.15 -5.64 5.06
CA ILE A 60 -7.70 -7.01 5.28
C ILE A 60 -6.18 -6.99 5.05
N ALA A 61 -5.43 -7.18 6.13
CA ALA A 61 -3.97 -7.27 6.07
C ALA A 61 -3.56 -8.76 6.07
N LEU A 62 -2.84 -9.19 5.03
CA LEU A 62 -2.31 -10.54 4.91
C LEU A 62 -0.80 -10.52 5.12
N ALA A 63 -0.28 -11.49 5.87
CA ALA A 63 1.14 -11.70 6.10
C ALA A 63 1.43 -13.20 6.18
N GLY A 64 2.68 -13.60 5.98
CA GLY A 64 3.09 -15.01 6.07
C GLY A 64 2.33 -15.92 5.09
N GLN A 65 1.90 -17.08 5.57
CA GLN A 65 1.26 -18.10 4.74
C GLN A 65 -0.01 -17.61 4.01
N PRO A 66 -0.97 -16.92 4.67
CA PRO A 66 -2.13 -16.36 3.99
C PRO A 66 -1.80 -15.44 2.80
N LEU A 67 -0.74 -14.64 2.91
CA LEU A 67 -0.30 -13.78 1.80
C LEU A 67 0.26 -14.61 0.65
N SER A 68 1.08 -15.61 0.96
CA SER A 68 1.65 -16.53 -0.03
C SER A 68 0.56 -17.28 -0.80
N ASP A 69 -0.44 -17.81 -0.10
CA ASP A 69 -1.56 -18.54 -0.68
C ASP A 69 -2.38 -17.63 -1.59
N PHE A 70 -2.68 -16.41 -1.12
CA PHE A 70 -3.40 -15.40 -1.90
C PHE A 70 -2.64 -15.02 -3.19
N THR A 71 -1.35 -14.73 -3.10
CA THR A 71 -0.52 -14.41 -4.27
C THR A 71 -0.48 -15.56 -5.26
N THR A 72 -0.34 -16.80 -4.79
CA THR A 72 -0.33 -18.00 -5.63
C THR A 72 -1.64 -18.15 -6.39
N ALA A 73 -2.78 -18.01 -5.69
CA ALA A 73 -4.10 -18.09 -6.30
C ALA A 73 -4.33 -16.97 -7.34
N MET A 74 -3.87 -15.75 -7.06
CA MET A 74 -3.96 -14.62 -7.99
C MET A 74 -3.20 -14.87 -9.30
N VAL A 75 -1.98 -15.39 -9.22
CA VAL A 75 -1.17 -15.73 -10.41
C VAL A 75 -1.86 -16.82 -11.23
N ALA A 76 -2.31 -17.90 -10.59
CA ALA A 76 -3.00 -18.99 -11.26
C ALA A 76 -4.29 -18.50 -11.97
N GLY A 77 -5.08 -17.66 -11.30
CA GLY A 77 -6.30 -17.08 -11.88
C GLY A 77 -6.04 -16.18 -13.10
N LEU A 78 -4.94 -15.41 -13.10
CA LEU A 78 -4.55 -14.60 -14.24
C LEU A 78 -4.12 -15.44 -15.44
N GLN A 79 -3.37 -16.53 -15.20
CA GLN A 79 -2.93 -17.46 -16.24
C GLN A 79 -4.13 -18.16 -16.91
N ALA A 80 -5.05 -18.69 -16.11
CA ALA A 80 -6.26 -19.36 -16.62
C ALA A 80 -7.13 -18.44 -17.50
N ARG A 81 -7.22 -17.14 -17.16
CA ARG A 81 -7.95 -16.15 -17.96
C ARG A 81 -7.28 -15.86 -19.31
N ALA A 82 -5.95 -15.84 -19.35
CA ALA A 82 -5.21 -15.63 -20.57
C ALA A 82 -5.42 -16.79 -21.56
N GLU A 83 -5.51 -18.02 -21.05
CA GLU A 83 -5.75 -19.23 -21.85
C GLU A 83 -7.18 -19.32 -22.41
N THR A 84 -8.16 -18.69 -21.75
CA THR A 84 -9.57 -18.72 -22.18
C THR A 84 -9.91 -17.62 -23.20
N THR A 85 -9.03 -16.63 -23.40
CA THR A 85 -9.27 -15.48 -24.29
C THR A 85 -8.62 -15.64 -25.67
N GLY A 86 -8.02 -16.80 -25.97
CA GLY A 86 -7.49 -17.18 -27.29
C GLY A 86 -8.41 -18.15 -28.02
#